data_AF-A0A2P2KGN3-F1
#
_entry.id   AF-A0A2P2KGN3-F1
#
_cell.length_a   1.000
_cell.length_b   1.000
_cell.length_c   1.000
_cell.angle_alpha   90.00
_cell.angle_beta   90.00
_cell.angle_gamma   90.00
#
_symmetry.space_group_name_H-M   'P 1'
#
loop_
_entity.id
_entity.type
_entity.pdbx_description
1 polymer ?
#
loop_
_entity_poly.entity_id
_entity_poly.type
_entity_poly.pdbx_seq_one_letter_code
_entity_poly.pdbx_strand_id
1 'polypeptide(L)'
;MAKNKERKTNVSGNPKHSLDTNRSSNGSGGSNGSRSAATVRRLKMYNTRPKRDAKGKILKYDLQSKELPNSRIQPDRNWFGNTRVVNQKQLEFFREELQNRMSSNYNVILKEKKLPLSLLNDHQKQARVHLLDTEPFEDAFGPKKKRKRPKLLAADYESLLRKADTSQDVFEQKYGPAGSAEASEEDGTRDLVRHTMFEKGQSKRIWGELYKVTDSSDVVVQVSLLLKQEFVEEKERIIGVVENFQVRD
;
A
#
# COMPACT_ATOMS: atom_id res chain seq x y z
N MET A 1 20.32 24.79 1.76
CA MET A 1 20.46 23.37 2.17
C MET A 1 21.93 23.05 2.37
N ALA A 2 22.40 22.99 3.61
CA ALA A 2 23.79 22.63 3.90
C ALA A 2 23.98 21.12 3.68
N LYS A 3 24.85 20.75 2.73
CA LYS A 3 25.27 19.36 2.53
C LYS A 3 25.93 18.88 3.81
N ASN A 4 25.28 17.94 4.52
CA ASN A 4 25.87 17.32 5.70
C ASN A 4 27.08 16.49 5.24
N LYS A 5 28.26 17.05 5.41
CA LYS A 5 29.53 16.44 5.04
C LYS A 5 29.80 15.35 6.07
N GLU A 6 29.65 14.09 5.67
CA GLU A 6 30.00 12.93 6.51
C GLU A 6 31.38 13.15 7.13
N ARG A 7 31.49 12.91 8.45
CA ARG A 7 32.76 13.02 9.16
C ARG A 7 33.75 12.04 8.55
N LYS A 8 34.83 12.57 7.98
CA LYS A 8 35.96 11.75 7.52
C LYS A 8 36.52 11.00 8.71
N THR A 9 36.42 9.68 8.71
CA THR A 9 37.17 8.84 9.65
C THR A 9 38.65 8.97 9.27
N ASN A 10 39.38 9.82 9.99
CA ASN A 10 40.83 9.92 9.86
C ASN A 10 41.46 8.67 10.48
N VAL A 11 41.59 7.61 9.69
CA VAL A 11 42.53 6.54 9.99
C VAL A 11 43.89 7.06 9.55
N SER A 12 44.64 7.61 10.49
CA SER A 12 45.99 8.14 10.25
C SER A 12 46.92 7.04 9.74
N GLY A 13 47.54 7.25 8.58
CA GLY A 13 48.57 6.38 8.03
C GLY A 13 48.78 6.60 6.53
N ASN A 14 50.04 6.56 6.09
CA ASN A 14 50.36 6.58 4.66
C ASN A 14 49.79 5.33 3.97
N PRO A 15 49.20 5.47 2.77
CA PRO A 15 48.61 4.34 2.06
C PRO A 15 49.68 3.30 1.72
N LYS A 16 49.51 2.05 2.17
CA LYS A 16 50.53 0.99 2.05
C LYS A 16 50.46 0.23 0.73
N HIS A 17 49.35 0.30 0.00
CA HIS A 17 49.18 -0.38 -1.30
C HIS A 17 48.18 0.32 -2.23
N SER A 18 48.16 -0.10 -3.51
CA SER A 18 47.37 0.53 -4.58
C SER A 18 45.84 0.50 -4.38
N LEU A 19 45.35 -0.36 -3.49
CA LEU A 19 43.93 -0.51 -3.13
C LEU A 19 43.62 0.02 -1.73
N ASP A 20 44.55 0.78 -1.14
CA ASP A 20 44.41 1.35 0.19
C ASP A 20 43.33 2.45 0.18
N THR A 21 42.54 2.40 1.23
CA THR A 21 41.36 3.23 1.44
C THR A 21 41.72 4.66 1.81
N ASN A 22 42.95 4.87 2.32
CA ASN A 22 43.50 6.17 2.71
C ASN A 22 44.29 6.86 1.58
N ARG A 23 44.32 6.30 0.37
CA ARG A 23 44.98 6.94 -0.77
C ARG A 23 44.22 8.22 -1.15
N SER A 24 44.86 9.38 -1.03
CA SER A 24 44.30 10.63 -1.55
C SER A 24 44.21 10.55 -3.07
N SER A 25 43.09 10.97 -3.67
CA SER A 25 43.01 11.13 -5.13
C SER A 25 43.92 12.26 -5.63
N ASN A 26 44.43 13.09 -4.72
CA ASN A 26 45.26 14.26 -4.97
C ASN A 26 46.68 14.12 -4.39
N GLY A 27 47.28 12.93 -4.51
CA GLY A 27 48.71 12.74 -4.25
C GLY A 27 49.51 12.88 -5.54
N SER A 28 50.37 13.90 -5.59
CA SER A 28 51.30 14.21 -6.68
C SER A 28 52.00 12.96 -7.24
N GLY A 29 51.73 12.64 -8.51
CA GLY A 29 52.51 11.65 -9.29
C GLY A 29 51.81 10.37 -9.72
N GLY A 30 50.48 10.24 -9.65
CA GLY A 30 49.80 9.01 -10.07
C GLY A 30 48.37 9.19 -10.59
N SER A 31 48.26 9.43 -11.90
CA SER A 31 47.10 9.39 -12.82
C SER A 31 45.76 10.04 -12.37
N ASN A 32 45.33 11.03 -13.16
CA ASN A 32 44.03 11.72 -13.13
C ASN A 32 42.79 10.83 -13.42
N GLY A 33 42.86 9.52 -13.14
CA GLY A 33 41.82 8.54 -13.46
C GLY A 33 41.54 7.49 -12.38
N SER A 34 42.10 7.64 -11.17
CA SER A 34 41.85 6.67 -10.10
C SER A 34 40.48 6.87 -9.43
N ARG A 35 39.77 5.76 -9.19
CA ARG A 35 38.43 5.76 -8.56
C ARG A 35 38.53 6.21 -7.09
N SER A 36 37.51 6.94 -6.61
CA SER A 36 37.43 7.34 -5.18
C SER A 36 37.43 6.12 -4.26
N ALA A 37 37.92 6.27 -3.02
CA ALA A 37 37.93 5.18 -2.03
C ALA A 37 36.52 4.57 -1.79
N ALA A 38 35.48 5.40 -1.78
CA ALA A 38 34.09 4.94 -1.65
C ALA A 38 33.65 4.09 -2.85
N THR A 39 34.00 4.53 -4.08
CA THR A 39 33.75 3.78 -5.31
C THR A 39 34.48 2.44 -5.28
N VAL A 40 35.74 2.41 -4.83
CA VAL A 40 36.52 1.17 -4.72
C VAL A 40 35.88 0.19 -3.73
N ARG A 41 35.43 0.65 -2.55
CA ARG A 41 34.72 -0.21 -1.59
C ARG A 41 33.42 -0.77 -2.16
N ARG A 42 32.61 0.06 -2.83
CA ARG A 42 31.36 -0.37 -3.49
C ARG A 42 31.62 -1.45 -4.54
N LEU A 43 32.65 -1.26 -5.37
CA LEU A 43 32.98 -2.24 -6.40
C LEU A 43 33.51 -3.56 -5.83
N LYS A 44 34.27 -3.50 -4.73
CA LYS A 44 34.71 -4.69 -4.01
C LYS A 44 33.54 -5.50 -3.44
N MET A 45 32.41 -4.86 -3.12
CA MET A 45 31.19 -5.54 -2.64
C MET A 45 30.70 -6.62 -3.64
N TYR A 46 30.69 -6.32 -4.94
CA TYR A 46 30.24 -7.27 -5.98
C TYR A 46 31.11 -8.52 -6.08
N ASN A 47 32.36 -8.45 -5.60
CA ASN A 47 33.33 -9.56 -5.62
C ASN A 47 33.49 -10.25 -4.25
N THR A 48 32.55 -10.06 -3.32
CA THR A 48 32.62 -10.68 -1.99
C THR A 48 32.39 -12.19 -2.07
N ARG A 49 33.35 -12.98 -1.57
CA ARG A 49 33.33 -14.45 -1.54
C ARG A 49 33.96 -14.95 -0.24
N PRO A 50 33.56 -16.14 0.26
CA PRO A 50 34.18 -16.70 1.46
C PRO A 50 35.66 -17.01 1.18
N LYS A 51 36.54 -16.50 2.05
CA LYS A 51 37.97 -16.82 1.99
C LYS A 51 38.19 -18.19 2.59
N ARG A 52 38.93 -19.05 1.90
CA ARG A 52 39.20 -20.43 2.31
C ARG A 52 40.69 -20.68 2.42
N ASP A 53 41.06 -21.61 3.28
CA ASP A 53 42.38 -22.20 3.32
C ASP A 53 42.57 -23.22 2.18
N ALA A 54 43.80 -23.66 1.91
CA ALA A 54 44.12 -24.68 0.91
C ALA A 54 43.36 -26.01 1.17
N LYS A 55 43.06 -26.32 2.44
CA LYS A 55 42.24 -27.46 2.84
C LYS A 55 40.73 -27.25 2.63
N GLY A 56 40.29 -26.11 2.08
CA GLY A 56 38.89 -25.79 1.81
C GLY A 56 38.07 -25.31 3.02
N LYS A 57 38.70 -25.11 4.19
CA LYS A 57 38.04 -24.55 5.39
C LYS A 57 37.81 -23.05 5.23
N ILE A 58 36.60 -22.57 5.54
CA ILE A 58 36.26 -21.13 5.51
C ILE A 58 37.00 -20.42 6.65
N LEU A 59 37.80 -19.42 6.30
CA LEU A 59 38.52 -18.55 7.24
C LEU A 59 37.68 -17.32 7.59
N LYS A 60 37.03 -16.70 6.60
CA LYS A 60 36.24 -15.49 6.79
C LYS A 60 35.13 -15.39 5.76
N TYR A 61 33.95 -14.96 6.21
CA TYR A 61 32.87 -14.49 5.34
C TYR A 61 32.15 -13.31 6.00
N ASP A 62 31.84 -12.27 5.22
CA ASP A 62 31.47 -10.96 5.78
C ASP A 62 30.03 -10.90 6.34
N LEU A 63 29.09 -11.68 5.80
CA LEU A 63 27.66 -11.61 6.17
C LEU A 63 27.05 -12.95 6.64
N GLN A 64 27.86 -14.01 6.79
CA GLN A 64 27.40 -15.25 7.44
C GLN A 64 28.41 -15.68 8.50
N SER A 65 28.44 -14.94 9.61
CA SER A 65 29.12 -15.39 10.82
C SER A 65 28.35 -16.58 11.41
N LYS A 66 29.09 -17.57 11.94
CA LYS A 66 28.49 -18.72 12.65
C LYS A 66 28.36 -18.46 14.16
N GLU A 67 28.92 -17.36 14.63
CA GLU A 67 28.89 -16.96 16.04
C GLU A 67 27.49 -16.51 16.43
N LEU A 68 26.97 -17.06 17.54
CA LEU A 68 25.69 -16.63 18.10
C LEU A 68 25.92 -15.36 18.92
N PRO A 69 25.29 -14.22 18.58
CA PRO A 69 25.38 -13.02 19.38
C PRO A 69 24.61 -13.18 20.70
N ASN A 70 25.04 -12.45 21.73
CA ASN A 70 24.25 -12.32 22.96
C ASN A 70 23.03 -11.42 22.69
N SER A 71 21.83 -11.98 22.86
CA SER A 71 20.55 -11.31 22.58
C SER A 71 19.92 -10.63 23.81
N ARG A 72 20.61 -10.57 24.95
CA ARG A 72 20.09 -9.93 26.16
C ARG A 72 19.94 -8.43 25.94
N ILE A 73 18.75 -7.92 26.24
CA ILE A 73 18.43 -6.50 26.20
C ILE A 73 18.63 -5.92 27.62
N GLN A 74 19.44 -4.87 27.76
CA GLN A 74 19.75 -4.26 29.06
C GLN A 74 18.53 -3.56 29.64
N PRO A 75 18.14 -3.75 30.92
CA PRO A 75 17.00 -3.01 31.47
C PRO A 75 17.28 -1.50 31.47
N ASP A 76 16.38 -0.71 30.88
CA ASP A 76 16.48 0.76 30.85
C ASP A 76 15.10 1.39 31.12
N ARG A 77 15.06 2.43 31.96
CA ARG A 77 13.84 3.20 32.25
C ARG A 77 13.32 3.94 31.02
N ASN A 78 14.21 4.27 30.07
CA ASN A 78 13.85 5.01 28.86
C ASN A 78 12.85 4.25 27.97
N TRP A 79 12.76 2.92 28.09
CA TRP A 79 11.80 2.13 27.31
C TRP A 79 10.35 2.39 27.68
N PHE A 80 10.12 2.83 28.92
CA PHE A 80 8.79 3.08 29.45
C PHE A 80 8.40 4.57 29.35
N GLY A 81 9.27 5.41 28.80
CA GLY A 81 8.98 6.80 28.53
C GLY A 81 8.22 7.00 27.21
N ASN A 82 7.39 8.03 27.13
CA ASN A 82 6.68 8.37 25.90
C ASN A 82 7.68 8.78 24.80
N THR A 83 7.73 8.04 23.69
CA THR A 83 8.71 8.28 22.60
C THR A 83 8.23 9.24 21.51
N ARG A 84 6.91 9.38 21.34
CA ARG A 84 6.28 10.32 20.39
C ARG A 84 5.06 10.95 21.08
N VAL A 85 5.09 12.27 21.28
CA VAL A 85 4.00 13.03 21.89
C VAL A 85 3.64 14.18 20.95
N VAL A 86 2.35 14.43 20.77
CA VAL A 86 1.81 15.53 19.94
C VAL A 86 0.82 16.33 20.79
N ASN A 87 0.85 17.65 20.66
CA ASN A 87 -0.07 18.53 21.37
C ASN A 87 -1.41 18.63 20.61
N GLN A 88 -2.54 18.74 21.33
CA GLN A 88 -3.87 18.71 20.72
C GLN A 88 -4.09 19.82 19.69
N LYS A 89 -3.67 21.06 19.98
CA LYS A 89 -3.77 22.19 19.04
C LYS A 89 -2.98 21.97 17.75
N GLN A 90 -1.80 21.35 17.87
CA GLN A 90 -0.96 21.04 16.71
C GLN A 90 -1.55 19.90 15.88
N LEU A 91 -2.22 18.96 16.54
CA LEU A 91 -2.90 17.85 15.89
C LEU A 91 -4.12 18.31 15.11
N GLU A 92 -4.91 19.24 15.66
CA GLU A 92 -6.04 19.85 14.95
C GLU A 92 -5.57 20.66 13.73
N PHE A 93 -4.58 21.54 13.91
CA PHE A 93 -3.95 22.25 12.80
C PHE A 93 -3.42 21.30 11.70
N PHE A 94 -2.77 20.20 12.11
CA PHE A 94 -2.28 19.19 11.17
C PHE A 94 -3.40 18.50 10.39
N ARG A 95 -4.54 18.19 11.04
CA ARG A 95 -5.70 17.60 10.39
C ARG A 95 -6.29 18.53 9.33
N GLU A 96 -6.44 19.81 9.66
CA GLU A 96 -6.94 20.82 8.72
C GLU A 96 -6.01 21.01 7.51
N GLU A 97 -4.71 21.20 7.75
CA GLU A 97 -3.74 21.38 6.67
C GLU A 97 -3.67 20.15 5.76
N LEU A 98 -3.66 18.94 6.34
CA LEU A 98 -3.54 17.72 5.56
C LEU A 98 -4.80 17.44 4.74
N GLN A 99 -6.00 17.69 5.29
CA GLN A 99 -7.25 17.57 4.54
C GLN A 99 -7.30 18.54 3.34
N ASN A 100 -6.85 19.79 3.55
CA ASN A 100 -6.79 20.80 2.50
C ASN A 100 -5.78 20.45 1.40
N ARG A 101 -4.68 19.78 1.74
CA ARG A 101 -3.62 19.41 0.78
C ARG A 101 -3.91 18.09 0.05
N MET A 102 -4.49 17.10 0.73
CA MET A 102 -4.82 15.77 0.19
C MET A 102 -5.99 15.80 -0.80
N SER A 103 -6.87 16.80 -0.74
CA SER A 103 -7.96 16.96 -1.70
C SER A 103 -7.47 17.28 -3.13
N SER A 104 -6.22 17.74 -3.27
CA SER A 104 -5.61 18.05 -4.57
C SER A 104 -4.70 16.91 -5.04
N ASN A 105 -4.99 16.37 -6.22
CA ASN A 105 -4.19 15.33 -6.87
C ASN A 105 -2.78 15.77 -7.29
N TYR A 106 -2.48 17.08 -7.25
CA TYR A 106 -1.17 17.63 -7.64
C TYR A 106 -0.19 17.74 -6.47
N ASN A 107 -0.66 17.66 -5.23
CA ASN A 107 0.20 17.73 -4.05
C ASN A 107 0.68 16.33 -3.66
N VAL A 108 1.99 16.19 -3.41
CA VAL A 108 2.60 14.90 -3.02
C VAL A 108 3.34 15.03 -1.70
N ILE A 109 3.10 14.08 -0.79
CA ILE A 109 3.77 13.99 0.50
C ILE A 109 5.12 13.26 0.32
N LEU A 110 6.24 13.96 0.58
CA LEU A 110 7.58 13.38 0.40
C LEU A 110 8.08 12.55 1.60
N LYS A 111 7.61 12.83 2.81
CA LYS A 111 8.14 12.23 4.07
C LYS A 111 7.04 11.63 4.92
N GLU A 112 6.29 10.70 4.34
CA GLU A 112 5.14 10.06 4.97
C GLU A 112 5.50 9.33 6.29
N LYS A 113 6.62 8.60 6.35
CA LYS A 113 7.02 7.78 7.51
C LYS A 113 7.21 8.55 8.82
N LYS A 114 7.34 9.88 8.75
CA LYS A 114 7.50 10.75 9.93
C LYS A 114 6.18 11.34 10.42
N LEU A 115 5.12 11.26 9.63
CA LEU A 115 3.83 11.86 9.95
C LEU A 115 2.93 10.84 10.68
N PRO A 116 2.20 11.25 11.73
CA PRO A 116 1.28 10.39 12.46
C PRO A 116 -0.06 10.27 11.72
N LEU A 117 -0.06 9.66 10.53
CA LEU A 117 -1.27 9.52 9.68
C LEU A 117 -2.38 8.69 10.32
N SER A 118 -2.05 7.80 11.27
CA SER A 118 -3.04 7.02 12.01
C SER A 118 -4.00 7.89 12.84
N LEU A 119 -3.60 9.10 13.22
CA LEU A 119 -4.42 10.02 14.02
C LEU A 119 -5.41 10.84 13.17
N LEU A 120 -5.40 10.68 11.84
CA LEU A 120 -6.28 11.38 10.92
C LEU A 120 -7.66 10.73 10.83
N ASN A 121 -7.71 9.39 10.81
CA ASN A 121 -8.93 8.64 10.63
C ASN A 121 -9.60 8.39 11.98
N ASP A 122 -10.44 9.32 12.41
CA ASP A 122 -11.42 9.00 13.46
C ASP A 122 -12.26 7.83 12.94
N HIS A 123 -12.28 6.73 13.70
CA HIS A 123 -13.11 5.59 13.35
C HIS A 123 -14.55 6.10 13.26
N GLN A 124 -15.11 6.10 12.06
CA GLN A 124 -16.52 6.34 11.89
C GLN A 124 -17.22 5.35 12.81
N LYS A 125 -17.91 5.87 13.83
CA LYS A 125 -18.65 5.06 14.79
C LYS A 125 -19.46 4.07 13.97
N GLN A 126 -19.26 2.78 14.18
CA GLN A 126 -19.95 1.74 13.43
C GLN A 126 -21.44 2.11 13.41
N ALA A 127 -21.95 2.43 12.21
CA ALA A 127 -23.32 2.93 12.08
C ALA A 127 -24.36 1.89 12.54
N ARG A 128 -23.94 0.63 12.66
CA ARG A 128 -24.73 -0.48 13.18
C ARG A 128 -24.09 -1.00 14.46
N VAL A 129 -24.89 -1.09 15.51
CA VAL A 129 -24.50 -1.66 16.81
C VAL A 129 -24.03 -3.12 16.60
N HIS A 130 -23.03 -3.56 17.35
CA HIS A 130 -22.55 -4.94 17.29
C HIS A 130 -23.60 -5.89 17.89
N LEU A 131 -24.45 -6.49 17.03
CA LEU A 131 -25.57 -7.34 17.45
C LEU A 131 -25.13 -8.54 18.30
N LEU A 132 -23.93 -9.08 18.05
CA LEU A 132 -23.43 -10.29 18.73
C LEU A 132 -23.13 -10.07 20.22
N ASP A 133 -22.83 -8.84 20.64
CA ASP A 133 -22.65 -8.53 22.07
C ASP A 133 -23.98 -8.58 22.83
N THR A 134 -25.08 -8.31 22.12
CA THR A 134 -26.43 -8.29 22.70
C THR A 134 -27.17 -9.61 22.53
N GLU A 135 -26.95 -10.31 21.41
CA GLU A 135 -27.63 -11.54 21.03
C GLU A 135 -26.61 -12.50 20.39
N PRO A 136 -25.87 -13.29 21.19
CA PRO A 136 -24.98 -14.31 20.65
C PRO A 136 -25.78 -15.43 19.98
N PHE A 137 -25.16 -16.12 19.02
CA PHE A 137 -25.85 -17.12 18.20
C PHE A 137 -26.50 -18.25 19.03
N GLU A 138 -25.86 -18.69 20.11
CA GLU A 138 -26.39 -19.73 21.01
C GLU A 138 -27.72 -19.32 21.67
N ASP A 139 -27.90 -18.04 21.95
CA ASP A 139 -29.10 -17.50 22.59
C ASP A 139 -30.19 -17.14 21.56
N ALA A 140 -29.81 -16.82 20.32
CA ALA A 140 -30.73 -16.48 19.24
C ALA A 140 -31.36 -17.71 18.55
N PHE A 141 -30.56 -18.77 18.30
CA PHE A 141 -30.97 -19.97 17.58
C PHE A 141 -30.45 -21.25 18.26
N GLY A 142 -31.18 -22.36 18.12
CA GLY A 142 -30.78 -23.67 18.64
C GLY A 142 -31.48 -24.09 19.95
N PRO A 143 -31.04 -25.20 20.57
CA PRO A 143 -31.73 -25.79 21.72
C PRO A 143 -31.69 -24.90 22.97
N LYS A 144 -30.62 -24.12 23.14
CA LYS A 144 -30.42 -23.19 24.27
C LYS A 144 -31.02 -21.80 24.03
N LYS A 145 -31.84 -21.63 22.99
CA LYS A 145 -32.39 -20.32 22.60
C LYS A 145 -33.16 -19.64 23.74
N LYS A 146 -32.79 -18.39 24.02
CA LYS A 146 -33.49 -17.52 24.98
C LYS A 146 -34.47 -16.57 24.29
N ARG A 147 -34.27 -16.29 23.00
CA ARG A 147 -35.14 -15.39 22.22
C ARG A 147 -36.55 -15.99 22.03
N LYS A 148 -37.57 -15.30 22.55
CA LYS A 148 -38.98 -15.71 22.43
C LYS A 148 -39.78 -14.91 21.40
N ARG A 149 -39.43 -13.65 21.14
CA ARG A 149 -40.13 -12.75 20.21
C ARG A 149 -39.15 -12.08 19.25
N PRO A 150 -39.54 -11.82 17.98
CA PRO A 150 -38.73 -11.05 17.05
C PRO A 150 -38.79 -9.55 17.37
N LYS A 151 -37.68 -8.84 17.10
CA LYS A 151 -37.63 -7.38 17.07
C LYS A 151 -38.10 -6.92 15.70
N LEU A 152 -39.37 -6.54 15.59
CA LEU A 152 -39.94 -6.00 14.34
C LEU A 152 -39.66 -4.50 14.25
N LEU A 153 -39.31 -4.03 13.04
CA LEU A 153 -39.11 -2.61 12.75
C LEU A 153 -40.42 -1.90 12.35
N ALA A 154 -41.57 -2.52 12.56
CA ALA A 154 -42.90 -2.01 12.24
C ALA A 154 -43.69 -1.86 13.54
N ALA A 155 -44.35 -0.71 13.72
CA ALA A 155 -45.15 -0.42 14.90
C ALA A 155 -46.57 -0.99 14.76
N ASP A 156 -47.15 -0.85 13.57
CA ASP A 156 -48.54 -1.22 13.28
C ASP A 156 -48.64 -2.27 12.17
N TYR A 157 -49.77 -2.98 12.14
CA TYR A 157 -50.04 -4.01 11.13
C TYR A 157 -50.04 -3.45 9.70
N GLU A 158 -50.62 -2.27 9.49
CA GLU A 158 -50.62 -1.60 8.19
C GLU A 158 -49.20 -1.26 7.72
N SER A 159 -48.33 -0.82 8.64
CA SER A 159 -46.93 -0.50 8.34
C SER A 159 -46.11 -1.74 7.96
N LEU A 160 -46.48 -2.91 8.49
CA LEU A 160 -45.86 -4.19 8.13
C LEU A 160 -46.29 -4.64 6.73
N LEU A 161 -47.58 -4.49 6.37
CA LEU A 161 -48.10 -4.80 5.05
C LEU A 161 -47.39 -3.98 3.96
N ARG A 162 -47.28 -2.67 4.14
CA ARG A 162 -46.57 -1.81 3.17
C ARG A 162 -45.09 -2.21 2.97
N LYS A 163 -44.43 -2.68 4.03
CA LYS A 163 -43.06 -3.21 3.95
C LYS A 163 -42.99 -4.55 3.20
N ALA A 164 -44.01 -5.39 3.36
CA ALA A 164 -44.11 -6.64 2.62
C ALA A 164 -44.32 -6.37 1.13
N ASP A 165 -45.24 -5.48 0.77
CA ASP A 165 -45.52 -5.09 -0.62
C ASP A 165 -44.27 -4.50 -1.29
N THR A 166 -43.61 -3.53 -0.64
CA THR A 166 -42.35 -2.96 -1.16
C THR A 166 -41.23 -4.01 -1.28
N SER A 167 -41.14 -4.98 -0.36
CA SER A 167 -40.17 -6.07 -0.47
C SER A 167 -40.49 -7.02 -1.62
N GLN A 168 -41.78 -7.23 -1.91
CA GLN A 168 -42.27 -8.01 -3.04
C GLN A 168 -41.96 -7.27 -4.35
N ASP A 169 -42.21 -5.96 -4.43
CA ASP A 169 -41.87 -5.15 -5.59
C ASP A 169 -40.35 -5.18 -5.87
N VAL A 170 -39.51 -5.08 -4.83
CA VAL A 170 -38.05 -5.20 -4.95
C VAL A 170 -37.63 -6.59 -5.40
N PHE A 171 -38.29 -7.63 -4.89
CA PHE A 171 -38.05 -9.01 -5.30
C PHE A 171 -38.43 -9.22 -6.77
N GLU A 172 -39.60 -8.76 -7.20
CA GLU A 172 -40.06 -8.84 -8.58
C GLU A 172 -39.19 -8.02 -9.53
N GLN A 173 -38.68 -6.85 -9.10
CA GLN A 173 -37.69 -6.10 -9.88
C GLN A 173 -36.36 -6.84 -10.02
N LYS A 174 -35.91 -7.54 -8.97
CA LYS A 174 -34.64 -8.27 -8.96
C LYS A 174 -34.70 -9.62 -9.69
N TYR A 175 -35.84 -10.31 -9.63
CA TYR A 175 -36.03 -11.68 -10.14
C TYR A 175 -37.09 -11.80 -11.24
N GLY A 176 -37.63 -10.67 -11.70
CA GLY A 176 -38.52 -10.61 -12.85
C GLY A 176 -37.86 -11.13 -14.13
N PRO A 177 -38.54 -11.06 -15.29
CA PRO A 177 -38.09 -11.69 -16.54
C PRO A 177 -36.71 -11.21 -17.05
N ALA A 178 -36.17 -10.10 -16.52
CA ALA A 178 -34.82 -9.63 -16.79
C ALA A 178 -33.74 -10.13 -15.79
N GLY A 179 -34.13 -10.58 -14.59
CA GLY A 179 -33.21 -10.97 -13.51
C GLY A 179 -33.03 -12.49 -13.33
N SER A 180 -33.80 -13.30 -14.05
CA SER A 180 -33.72 -14.77 -14.02
C SER A 180 -32.81 -15.38 -15.10
N ALA A 181 -32.19 -14.55 -15.95
CA ALA A 181 -31.40 -15.02 -17.09
C ALA A 181 -30.04 -15.65 -16.75
N GLU A 182 -29.58 -15.62 -15.50
CA GLU A 182 -28.23 -16.07 -15.12
C GLU A 182 -28.20 -17.16 -14.04
N ALA A 183 -29.34 -17.73 -13.66
CA ALA A 183 -29.40 -18.89 -12.78
C ALA A 183 -30.34 -19.95 -13.33
N SER A 184 -30.20 -20.26 -14.63
CA SER A 184 -30.74 -21.46 -15.22
C SER A 184 -29.93 -22.66 -14.72
N GLU A 185 -30.35 -23.25 -13.61
CA GLU A 185 -30.34 -24.71 -13.61
C GLU A 185 -31.46 -25.15 -14.55
N GLU A 186 -31.11 -26.04 -15.49
CA GLU A 186 -32.01 -26.86 -16.32
C GLU A 186 -32.15 -26.48 -17.82
N ASP A 187 -31.05 -26.55 -18.57
CA ASP A 187 -31.11 -27.00 -19.99
C ASP A 187 -30.04 -28.07 -20.34
N GLY A 188 -29.31 -28.59 -19.34
CA GLY A 188 -28.26 -29.61 -19.54
C GLY A 188 -27.09 -29.16 -20.45
N THR A 189 -27.15 -27.93 -20.97
CA THR A 189 -26.18 -27.29 -21.82
C THR A 189 -25.15 -26.57 -20.94
N ARG A 190 -23.92 -27.08 -20.97
CA ARG A 190 -22.77 -26.42 -20.35
C ARG A 190 -22.36 -25.23 -21.20
N ASP A 191 -22.10 -24.11 -20.54
CA ASP A 191 -21.37 -23.01 -21.17
C ASP A 191 -20.03 -23.50 -21.71
N LEU A 192 -19.67 -22.98 -22.89
CA LEU A 192 -18.39 -23.31 -23.50
C LEU A 192 -17.25 -22.82 -22.59
N VAL A 193 -16.28 -23.70 -22.32
CA VAL A 193 -15.13 -23.37 -21.47
C VAL A 193 -14.43 -22.15 -22.05
N ARG A 194 -14.26 -21.11 -21.22
CA ARG A 194 -13.52 -19.90 -21.59
C ARG A 194 -12.14 -20.28 -22.07
N HIS A 195 -11.75 -19.76 -23.23
CA HIS A 195 -10.43 -20.04 -23.79
C HIS A 195 -9.32 -19.47 -22.89
N THR A 196 -8.28 -20.25 -22.65
CA THR A 196 -7.14 -19.91 -21.76
C THR A 196 -6.41 -18.61 -22.14
N MET A 197 -6.60 -18.14 -23.37
CA MET A 197 -6.07 -16.86 -23.82
C MET A 197 -6.60 -15.65 -23.02
N PHE A 198 -7.82 -15.70 -22.51
CA PHE A 198 -8.41 -14.60 -21.74
C PHE A 198 -7.85 -14.47 -20.31
N GLU A 199 -7.17 -15.51 -19.81
CA GLU A 199 -6.48 -15.49 -18.50
C GLU A 199 -5.05 -14.94 -18.60
N LYS A 200 -4.53 -14.76 -19.82
CA LYS A 200 -3.20 -14.19 -20.04
C LYS A 200 -3.16 -12.76 -19.46
N GLY A 201 -2.09 -12.46 -18.74
CA GLY A 201 -1.93 -11.21 -17.99
C GLY A 201 -2.21 -11.33 -16.49
N GLN A 202 -2.95 -12.36 -16.06
CA GLN A 202 -3.30 -12.55 -14.63
C GLN A 202 -2.41 -13.57 -13.91
N SER A 203 -1.33 -14.03 -14.54
CA SER A 203 -0.43 -15.03 -13.95
C SER A 203 0.29 -14.50 -12.71
N LYS A 204 0.46 -15.35 -11.69
CA LYS A 204 1.26 -15.06 -10.49
C LYS A 204 2.68 -14.58 -10.82
N ARG A 205 3.27 -15.06 -11.93
CA ARG A 205 4.58 -14.60 -12.40
C ARG A 205 4.56 -13.12 -12.79
N ILE A 206 3.51 -12.68 -13.49
CA ILE A 206 3.36 -11.28 -13.95
C ILE A 206 3.10 -10.37 -12.74
N TRP A 207 2.22 -10.79 -11.83
CA TRP A 207 1.98 -10.06 -10.58
C TRP A 207 3.23 -9.95 -9.70
N GLY A 208 4.04 -11.02 -9.61
CA GLY A 208 5.31 -10.99 -8.88
C GLY A 208 6.31 -9.99 -9.50
N GLU A 209 6.38 -9.93 -10.82
CA GLU A 209 7.19 -8.92 -11.52
C GLU A 209 6.65 -7.50 -11.32
N LEU A 210 5.32 -7.31 -11.37
CA LEU A 210 4.68 -6.02 -11.12
C LEU A 210 5.02 -5.50 -9.73
N TYR A 211 4.80 -6.29 -8.68
CA TYR A 211 5.07 -5.86 -7.30
C TYR A 211 6.55 -5.62 -7.05
N LYS A 212 7.45 -6.36 -7.70
CA LYS A 212 8.89 -6.09 -7.67
C LYS A 212 9.21 -4.71 -8.25
N VAL A 213 8.62 -4.36 -9.40
CA VAL A 213 8.82 -3.04 -10.01
C VAL A 213 8.24 -1.94 -9.13
N THR A 214 7.02 -2.12 -8.61
CA THR A 214 6.35 -1.16 -7.72
C THR A 214 7.13 -0.90 -6.43
N ASP A 215 7.76 -1.91 -5.82
CA ASP A 215 8.56 -1.72 -4.60
C ASP A 215 9.94 -1.07 -4.87
N SER A 216 10.46 -1.25 -6.09
CA SER A 216 11.75 -0.67 -6.51
C SER A 216 11.65 0.76 -7.07
N SER A 217 10.45 1.22 -7.42
CA SER A 217 10.24 2.50 -8.09
C SER A 217 9.84 3.61 -7.11
N ASP A 218 10.39 4.81 -7.32
CA ASP A 218 9.97 6.01 -6.60
C ASP A 218 8.72 6.65 -7.23
N VAL A 219 8.52 6.45 -8.53
CA VAL A 219 7.40 7.01 -9.32
C VAL A 219 6.87 5.91 -10.24
N VAL A 220 5.55 5.77 -10.29
CA VAL A 220 4.85 4.86 -11.22
C VAL A 220 4.08 5.70 -12.23
N VAL A 221 4.28 5.40 -13.52
CA VAL A 221 3.55 6.01 -14.62
C VAL A 221 2.56 5.00 -15.15
N GLN A 222 1.27 5.33 -15.07
CA GLN A 222 0.21 4.53 -15.68
C GLN A 222 0.03 4.98 -17.13
N VAL A 223 0.30 4.07 -18.08
CA VAL A 223 0.08 4.32 -19.51
C VAL A 223 -1.31 3.83 -19.87
N SER A 224 -2.21 4.76 -20.21
CA SER A 224 -3.56 4.46 -20.69
C SER A 224 -3.67 4.77 -22.18
N LEU A 225 -4.23 3.84 -22.96
CA LEU A 225 -4.62 4.12 -24.35
C LEU A 225 -6.01 4.75 -24.33
N LEU A 226 -6.09 5.99 -24.82
CA LEU A 226 -7.35 6.65 -25.08
C LEU A 226 -7.84 6.17 -26.45
N LEU A 227 -8.84 5.29 -26.46
CA LEU A 227 -9.52 4.92 -27.69
C LEU A 227 -10.26 6.18 -28.18
N LYS A 228 -9.92 6.64 -29.39
CA LYS A 228 -10.42 7.88 -30.00
C LYS A 228 -11.95 7.99 -30.11
N GLN A 229 -12.71 6.94 -29.79
CA GLN A 229 -14.16 6.92 -29.89
C GLN A 229 -14.82 7.89 -28.88
N GLU A 230 -14.32 7.97 -27.65
CA GLU A 230 -14.88 8.85 -26.60
C GLU A 230 -14.53 10.34 -26.83
N PHE A 231 -13.47 10.63 -27.59
CA PHE A 231 -13.04 12.01 -27.85
C PHE A 231 -14.02 12.75 -28.78
N VAL A 232 -14.85 12.06 -29.57
CA VAL A 232 -15.88 12.69 -30.40
C VAL A 232 -17.05 13.16 -29.53
N GLU A 233 -17.55 12.32 -28.63
CA GLU A 233 -18.61 12.69 -27.68
C GLU A 233 -18.16 13.77 -26.70
N GLU A 234 -16.93 13.68 -26.18
CA GLU A 234 -16.44 14.67 -25.22
C GLU A 234 -16.10 16.01 -25.90
N LYS A 235 -15.63 16.00 -27.17
CA LYS A 235 -15.55 17.23 -27.98
C LYS A 235 -16.91 17.84 -28.22
N GLU A 236 -17.91 17.06 -28.62
CA GLU A 236 -19.27 17.56 -28.88
C GLU A 236 -19.92 18.10 -27.60
N ARG A 237 -19.66 17.49 -26.45
CA ARG A 237 -20.11 17.98 -25.14
C ARG A 237 -19.43 19.29 -24.74
N ILE A 238 -18.13 19.42 -24.96
CA ILE A 238 -17.38 20.65 -24.66
C ILE A 238 -17.78 21.78 -25.63
N ILE A 239 -17.93 21.48 -26.93
CA ILE A 239 -18.38 22.45 -27.94
C ILE A 239 -19.82 22.90 -27.67
N GLY A 240 -20.72 21.98 -27.31
CA GLY A 240 -22.10 22.31 -26.97
C GLY A 240 -22.24 23.12 -25.66
N VAL A 241 -21.30 22.99 -24.72
CA VAL A 241 -21.26 23.84 -23.52
C VAL A 241 -20.76 25.26 -23.85
N VAL A 242 -19.83 25.40 -24.80
CA VAL A 242 -19.32 26.71 -25.26
C VAL A 242 -20.37 27.48 -26.06
N GLU A 243 -21.10 26.82 -26.98
CA GLU A 243 -22.16 27.47 -27.76
C GLU A 243 -23.34 27.93 -26.88
N ASN A 244 -23.72 27.15 -25.86
CA ASN A 244 -24.78 27.54 -24.91
C ASN A 244 -24.38 28.69 -23.96
N PHE A 245 -23.09 29.01 -23.87
CA PHE A 245 -22.59 30.15 -23.10
C PHE A 245 -22.54 31.44 -23.94
N GLN A 246 -22.49 31.34 -25.28
CA GLN A 246 -22.48 32.49 -26.20
C GLN A 246 -23.86 32.99 -26.64
N VAL A 247 -24.95 32.25 -26.33
CA VAL A 247 -26.34 32.62 -26.68
C VAL A 247 -27.11 33.20 -25.48
N ARG A 248 -26.45 33.43 -24.34
CA ARG A 248 -27.02 34.11 -23.18
C ARG A 248 -26.27 35.40 -22.88
N ASP A 249 -26.43 36.37 -23.78
CA ASP A 249 -26.30 37.81 -23.56
C ASP A 249 -27.30 38.53 -24.48
#